data_AF-A0AAD7BYE4-F1
#
_entry.id   AF-A0AAD7BYE4-F1
#
_cell.length_a   1.000
_cell.length_b   1.000
_cell.length_c   1.000
_cell.angle_alpha   90.00
_cell.angle_beta   90.00
_cell.angle_gamma   90.00
#
_symmetry.space_group_name_H-M   'P 1'
#
loop_
_entity.id
_entity.type
_entity.pdbx_description
1 polymer ?
#
loop_
_entity_poly.entity_id
_entity_poly.type
_entity_poly.pdbx_seq_one_letter_code
_entity_poly.pdbx_strand_id
1 'polypeptide(L)'
;MSSSWSDLSLSSASSSSWSAIHPASQADLSTHSPELLALLDIQLSLPVLQYVVDYISHSVDEAFGRSPRFRRSRRFTSFVSTVLSRAEIPLATVLVTLHYVTRARPQLTIAVSKYALERVFLGALVCAAKYTNDSTLKNVHWGMCTGIFGTGDIGRIEREFLEVLDWELGFTEEELLRARQSGVAGRAGDAFDDRLESCIDISPLQAEHSRDWRARSRAVVAAVERRKPLSAHARLTLCLSSP
;
A
#
# COMPACT_ATOMS: atom_id res chain seq x y z
N MET A 1 59.02 17.59 33.52
CA MET A 1 58.14 18.74 33.84
C MET A 1 58.46 19.79 32.78
N SER A 2 57.60 20.25 31.89
CA SER A 2 56.19 20.06 31.59
C SER A 2 55.98 20.61 30.17
N SER A 3 55.08 19.97 29.44
CA SER A 3 54.62 20.29 28.09
C SER A 3 54.05 21.71 27.96
N SER A 4 54.15 22.33 26.77
CA SER A 4 53.03 23.06 26.18
C SER A 4 53.29 23.34 24.69
N TRP A 5 52.67 22.55 23.82
CA TRP A 5 52.39 22.96 22.44
C TRP A 5 50.98 23.56 22.48
N SER A 6 50.87 24.84 22.14
CA SER A 6 49.59 25.55 22.10
C SER A 6 49.52 26.34 20.81
N ASP A 7 49.19 25.64 19.72
CA ASP A 7 48.67 26.26 18.50
C ASP A 7 48.01 25.16 17.66
N LEU A 8 46.71 24.97 17.86
CA LEU A 8 45.81 24.48 16.82
C LEU A 8 44.50 25.23 16.99
N SER A 9 44.35 26.23 16.14
CA SER A 9 43.11 26.90 15.82
C SER A 9 42.07 25.83 15.46
N LEU A 10 41.13 25.58 16.37
CA LEU A 10 39.92 24.82 16.08
C LEU A 10 39.02 25.68 15.19
N SER A 11 39.36 25.73 13.91
CA SER A 11 38.37 25.91 12.86
C SER A 11 37.61 24.59 12.74
N SER A 12 36.77 24.27 13.73
CA SER A 12 35.85 23.15 13.65
C SER A 12 34.76 23.49 12.65
N ALA A 13 34.98 22.97 11.45
CA ALA A 13 34.08 22.75 10.33
C ALA A 13 32.63 23.16 10.59
N SER A 14 32.14 24.09 9.78
CA SER A 14 30.73 24.17 9.41
C SER A 14 30.20 22.75 9.22
N SER A 15 29.35 22.30 10.14
CA SER A 15 28.63 21.05 10.03
C SER A 15 27.80 21.13 8.76
N SER A 16 28.31 20.53 7.69
CA SER A 16 27.54 20.21 6.51
C SER A 16 26.42 19.29 6.96
N SER A 17 25.31 19.89 7.37
CA SER A 17 24.01 19.24 7.55
C SER A 17 23.59 18.73 6.18
N TRP A 18 24.16 17.62 5.75
CA TRP A 18 23.58 16.81 4.69
C TRP A 18 22.37 16.15 5.31
N SER A 19 21.25 16.87 5.30
CA SER A 19 19.92 16.35 5.51
C SER A 19 19.75 15.17 4.55
N ALA A 20 19.85 13.96 5.08
CA ALA A 20 19.67 12.77 4.29
C ALA A 20 18.20 12.74 3.88
N ILE A 21 17.94 13.05 2.60
CA ILE A 21 16.60 13.05 2.04
C ILE A 21 16.08 11.62 2.05
N HIS A 22 14.93 11.39 2.68
CA HIS A 22 14.32 10.08 2.74
C HIS A 22 13.87 9.66 1.34
N PRO A 23 14.24 8.46 0.84
CA PRO A 23 13.94 8.07 -0.52
C PRO A 23 12.44 8.09 -0.78
N ALA A 24 11.60 7.46 0.06
CA ALA A 24 10.18 7.28 -0.27
C ALA A 24 9.38 8.59 -0.31
N SER A 25 9.66 9.54 0.58
CA SER A 25 8.93 10.81 0.74
C SER A 25 9.61 11.99 0.05
N GLN A 26 10.88 11.85 -0.33
CA GLN A 26 11.72 12.92 -0.89
C GLN A 26 11.84 14.16 0.02
N ALA A 27 11.50 14.03 1.30
CA ALA A 27 11.64 15.06 2.31
C ALA A 27 12.82 14.76 3.23
N ASP A 28 13.26 15.75 4.00
CA ASP A 28 14.34 15.58 4.96
C ASP A 28 13.91 14.61 6.08
N LEU A 29 14.76 13.64 6.41
CA LEU A 29 14.53 12.70 7.51
C LEU A 29 14.19 13.40 8.83
N SER A 30 14.72 14.60 9.07
CA SER A 30 14.45 15.39 10.28
C SER A 30 13.00 15.87 10.40
N THR A 31 12.25 15.87 9.30
CA THR A 31 10.85 16.34 9.25
C THR A 31 9.84 15.22 9.48
N HIS A 32 10.28 13.96 9.46
CA HIS A 32 9.40 12.80 9.63
C HIS A 32 9.30 12.37 11.09
N SER A 33 8.12 11.88 11.46
CA SER A 33 7.95 11.16 12.72
C SER A 33 8.79 9.86 12.73
N PRO A 34 9.52 9.55 13.83
CA PRO A 34 10.40 8.38 13.89
C PRO A 34 9.62 7.07 13.80
N GLU A 35 8.37 7.06 14.28
CA GLU A 35 7.45 5.93 14.15
C GLU A 35 7.11 5.63 12.69
N LEU A 36 6.90 6.68 11.87
CA LEU A 36 6.61 6.52 10.45
C LEU A 36 7.83 5.99 9.70
N LEU A 37 9.04 6.48 10.00
CA LEU A 37 10.26 5.96 9.40
C LEU A 37 10.47 4.46 9.69
N ALA A 38 10.21 4.02 10.93
CA ALA A 38 10.28 2.61 11.29
C ALA A 38 9.28 1.76 10.48
N LEU A 39 8.08 2.30 10.18
CA LEU A 39 7.08 1.62 9.37
C LEU A 39 7.50 1.47 7.89
N LEU A 40 8.27 2.41 7.35
CA LEU A 40 8.65 2.40 5.93
C LEU A 40 9.67 1.30 5.60
N ASP A 41 10.45 0.84 6.59
CA ASP A 41 11.44 -0.22 6.42
C ASP A 41 10.87 -1.64 6.58
N ILE A 42 9.59 -1.77 6.94
CA ILE A 42 8.96 -3.07 7.20
C ILE A 42 8.47 -3.72 5.90
N GLN A 43 8.84 -4.98 5.71
CA GLN A 43 8.31 -5.83 4.65
C GLN A 43 6.89 -6.30 4.98
N LEU A 44 6.04 -6.46 3.97
CA LEU A 44 4.68 -6.98 4.16
C LEU A 44 4.71 -8.41 4.73
N SER A 45 4.45 -8.54 6.03
CA SER A 45 4.42 -9.80 6.74
C SER A 45 3.01 -10.41 6.77
N LEU A 46 2.91 -11.71 7.04
CA LEU A 46 1.62 -12.40 7.18
C LEU A 46 0.69 -11.77 8.24
N PRO A 47 1.19 -11.31 9.42
CA PRO A 47 0.41 -10.52 10.36
C PRO A 47 -0.27 -9.28 9.76
N VAL A 48 0.49 -8.49 9.00
CA VAL A 48 -0.02 -7.28 8.36
C VAL A 48 -1.13 -7.64 7.39
N LEU A 49 -0.94 -8.68 6.59
CA LEU A 49 -1.95 -9.15 5.65
C LEU A 49 -3.25 -9.55 6.34
N GLN A 50 -3.16 -10.29 7.44
CA GLN A 50 -4.32 -10.68 8.23
C GLN A 50 -5.05 -9.46 8.80
N TYR A 51 -4.30 -8.48 9.29
CA TYR A 51 -4.87 -7.23 9.77
C TYR A 51 -5.60 -6.46 8.66
N VAL A 52 -5.00 -6.31 7.47
CA VAL A 52 -5.66 -5.69 6.33
C VAL A 52 -6.97 -6.40 6.00
N VAL A 53 -6.95 -7.73 5.92
CA VAL A 53 -8.15 -8.53 5.62
C VAL A 53 -9.24 -8.31 6.66
N ASP A 54 -8.89 -8.35 7.94
CA ASP A 54 -9.82 -8.17 9.04
C ASP A 54 -10.38 -6.73 9.04
N TYR A 55 -9.52 -5.73 8.82
CA TYR A 55 -9.90 -4.32 8.78
C TYR A 55 -10.88 -4.00 7.63
N ILE A 56 -10.58 -4.45 6.41
CA ILE A 56 -11.47 -4.25 5.27
C ILE A 56 -12.80 -4.97 5.51
N SER A 57 -12.77 -6.20 6.02
CA SER A 57 -13.99 -6.98 6.29
C SER A 57 -14.89 -6.27 7.29
N HIS A 58 -14.29 -5.75 8.37
CA HIS A 58 -15.00 -5.00 9.39
C HIS A 58 -15.57 -3.68 8.85
N SER A 59 -14.74 -2.89 8.17
CA SER A 59 -15.13 -1.59 7.59
C SER A 59 -16.29 -1.73 6.61
N VAL A 60 -16.29 -2.80 5.82
CA VAL A 60 -17.36 -3.09 4.87
C VAL A 60 -18.62 -3.56 5.61
N ASP A 61 -18.53 -4.53 6.54
CA ASP A 61 -19.70 -4.98 7.29
C ASP A 61 -20.42 -3.83 8.02
N GLU A 62 -19.66 -2.92 8.63
CA GLU A 62 -20.20 -1.70 9.26
C GLU A 62 -20.88 -0.77 8.26
N ALA A 63 -20.24 -0.48 7.13
CA ALA A 63 -20.84 0.37 6.09
C ALA A 63 -22.15 -0.22 5.53
N PHE A 64 -22.26 -1.55 5.47
CA PHE A 64 -23.47 -2.25 5.05
C PHE A 64 -24.52 -2.40 6.18
N GLY A 65 -24.26 -1.91 7.40
CA GLY A 65 -25.14 -2.11 8.56
C GLY A 65 -25.34 -3.58 8.91
N ARG A 66 -24.40 -4.45 8.51
CA ARG A 66 -24.43 -5.88 8.82
C ARG A 66 -23.81 -6.08 10.18
N SER A 67 -24.40 -6.98 10.98
CA SER A 67 -23.71 -7.49 12.16
C SER A 67 -22.36 -8.04 11.73
N PRO A 68 -21.25 -7.67 12.39
CA PRO A 68 -19.90 -8.05 11.98
C PRO A 68 -19.83 -9.58 11.92
N ARG A 69 -19.85 -10.11 10.70
CA ARG A 69 -19.64 -11.52 10.49
C ARG A 69 -18.14 -11.64 10.38
N PHE A 70 -17.47 -11.95 11.50
CA PHE A 70 -16.05 -12.33 11.54
C PHE A 70 -15.81 -13.66 10.79
N ARG A 71 -16.23 -13.73 9.53
CA ARG A 71 -15.97 -14.81 8.60
C ARG A 71 -14.87 -14.33 7.70
N ARG A 72 -13.63 -14.56 8.16
CA ARG A 72 -12.43 -14.45 7.32
C ARG A 72 -12.67 -15.25 6.05
N SER A 73 -12.98 -14.55 4.96
CA SER A 73 -13.21 -15.17 3.67
C SER A 73 -11.87 -15.62 3.14
N ARG A 74 -11.60 -16.93 3.14
CA ARG A 74 -10.35 -17.49 2.58
C ARG A 74 -10.09 -16.99 1.16
N ARG A 75 -11.14 -16.79 0.36
CA ARG A 75 -11.04 -16.24 -1.00
C ARG A 75 -10.53 -14.80 -0.98
N PHE A 76 -11.06 -13.96 -0.10
CA PHE A 76 -10.63 -12.57 0.04
C PHE A 76 -9.19 -12.49 0.57
N THR A 77 -8.81 -13.32 1.55
CA THR A 77 -7.42 -13.40 2.03
C THR A 77 -6.45 -13.77 0.91
N SER A 78 -6.77 -14.79 0.11
CA SER A 78 -5.96 -15.17 -1.05
C SER A 78 -5.90 -14.05 -2.09
N PHE A 79 -6.99 -13.32 -2.30
CA PHE A 79 -7.05 -12.19 -3.22
C PHE A 79 -6.11 -11.06 -2.77
N VAL A 80 -6.22 -10.61 -1.52
CA VAL A 80 -5.35 -9.57 -0.94
C VAL A 80 -3.88 -9.98 -1.04
N SER A 81 -3.55 -11.22 -0.65
CA SER A 81 -2.19 -11.77 -0.75
C SER A 81 -1.65 -11.73 -2.18
N THR A 82 -2.45 -12.19 -3.13
CA THR A 82 -2.07 -12.27 -4.55
C THR A 82 -1.84 -10.88 -5.13
N VAL A 83 -2.71 -9.92 -4.83
CA VAL A 83 -2.61 -8.55 -5.36
C VAL A 83 -1.40 -7.83 -4.77
N LEU A 84 -1.22 -7.84 -3.44
CA LEU A 84 -0.11 -7.17 -2.78
C LEU A 84 1.24 -7.75 -3.20
N SER A 85 1.34 -9.08 -3.32
CA SER A 85 2.57 -9.75 -3.75
C SER A 85 2.89 -9.48 -5.22
N ARG A 86 1.90 -9.55 -6.13
CA ARG A 86 2.12 -9.34 -7.57
C ARG A 86 2.39 -7.89 -7.94
N ALA A 87 1.79 -6.95 -7.23
CA ALA A 87 2.01 -5.52 -7.46
C ALA A 87 3.22 -4.98 -6.68
N GLU A 88 3.87 -5.81 -5.84
CA GLU A 88 5.00 -5.44 -4.99
C GLU A 88 4.76 -4.14 -4.22
N ILE A 89 3.62 -4.06 -3.54
CA ILE A 89 3.19 -2.86 -2.82
C ILE A 89 3.99 -2.71 -1.52
N PRO A 90 4.57 -1.53 -1.21
CA PRO A 90 5.23 -1.29 0.06
C PRO A 90 4.22 -1.07 1.20
N LEU A 91 4.64 -1.32 2.46
CA LEU A 91 3.77 -1.14 3.64
C LEU A 91 3.20 0.29 3.72
N ALA A 92 3.99 1.29 3.37
CA ALA A 92 3.56 2.69 3.29
C ALA A 92 2.26 2.87 2.49
N THR A 93 2.18 2.24 1.32
CA THR A 93 1.02 2.32 0.44
C THR A 93 -0.16 1.54 1.02
N VAL A 94 0.11 0.44 1.75
CA VAL A 94 -0.94 -0.29 2.48
C VAL A 94 -1.52 0.56 3.62
N LEU A 95 -0.71 1.33 4.35
CA LEU A 95 -1.20 2.24 5.38
C LEU A 95 -2.11 3.32 4.80
N VAL A 96 -1.73 3.92 3.68
CA VAL A 96 -2.58 4.88 2.94
C VAL A 96 -3.87 4.22 2.45
N THR A 97 -3.79 2.97 1.99
CA THR A 97 -4.97 2.17 1.60
C THR A 97 -5.96 2.04 2.77
N LEU A 98 -5.47 1.70 3.96
CA LEU A 98 -6.29 1.58 5.16
C LEU A 98 -6.90 2.92 5.55
N HIS A 99 -6.10 3.99 5.51
CA HIS A 99 -6.57 5.35 5.79
C HIS A 99 -7.72 5.78 4.85
N TYR A 100 -7.59 5.52 3.54
CA TYR A 100 -8.66 5.80 2.59
C TYR A 100 -9.92 4.98 2.84
N VAL A 101 -9.79 3.73 3.28
CA VAL A 101 -10.94 2.93 3.68
C VAL A 101 -11.59 3.51 4.93
N THR A 102 -10.81 3.97 5.91
CA THR A 102 -11.33 4.67 7.11
C THR A 102 -12.18 5.88 6.72
N ARG A 103 -11.70 6.69 5.77
CA ARG A 103 -12.41 7.88 5.28
C ARG A 103 -13.66 7.53 4.48
N ALA A 104 -13.61 6.46 3.70
CA ALA A 104 -14.73 6.02 2.88
C ALA A 104 -15.89 5.44 3.72
N ARG A 105 -15.61 4.80 4.87
CA ARG A 105 -16.61 4.14 5.74
C ARG A 105 -17.95 4.89 5.88
N PRO A 106 -18.01 6.17 6.27
CA PRO A 106 -19.28 6.90 6.43
C PRO A 106 -20.04 7.16 5.11
N GLN A 107 -19.35 7.15 3.97
CA GLN A 107 -19.89 7.52 2.65
C GLN A 107 -20.18 6.30 1.76
N LEU A 108 -19.77 5.10 2.19
CA LEU A 108 -19.97 3.85 1.44
C LEU A 108 -21.45 3.46 1.38
N THR A 109 -22.14 3.87 0.32
CA THR A 109 -23.50 3.43 -0.02
C THR A 109 -23.45 2.41 -1.15
N ILE A 110 -22.86 1.24 -0.89
CA ILE A 110 -22.74 0.21 -1.92
C ILE A 110 -24.03 -0.62 -1.96
N ALA A 111 -24.72 -0.66 -3.11
CA ALA A 111 -25.75 -1.66 -3.35
C ALA A 111 -25.09 -3.06 -3.33
N VAL A 112 -25.63 -4.00 -2.55
CA VAL A 112 -25.06 -5.35 -2.32
C VAL A 112 -24.56 -5.95 -3.63
N SER A 113 -23.24 -5.89 -3.85
CA SER A 113 -22.63 -6.30 -5.10
C SER A 113 -21.68 -7.46 -4.89
N LYS A 114 -21.61 -8.32 -5.90
CA LYS A 114 -20.59 -9.37 -5.99
C LYS A 114 -19.21 -8.72 -5.85
N TYR A 115 -18.35 -9.33 -5.03
CA TYR A 115 -16.99 -8.86 -4.76
C TYR A 115 -16.87 -7.50 -4.04
N ALA A 116 -17.82 -7.15 -3.15
CA ALA A 116 -17.79 -5.87 -2.43
C ALA A 116 -16.47 -5.64 -1.66
N LEU A 117 -15.97 -6.66 -0.95
CA LEU A 117 -14.71 -6.59 -0.20
C LEU A 117 -13.53 -6.32 -1.13
N GLU A 118 -13.44 -7.09 -2.22
CA GLU A 118 -12.39 -6.98 -3.21
C GLU A 118 -12.41 -5.62 -3.91
N ARG A 119 -13.61 -5.08 -4.22
CA ARG A 119 -13.75 -3.76 -4.86
C ARG A 119 -13.35 -2.62 -3.94
N VAL A 120 -13.78 -2.64 -2.68
CA VAL A 120 -13.41 -1.62 -1.68
C VAL A 120 -11.90 -1.63 -1.45
N PHE A 121 -11.33 -2.82 -1.22
CA PHE A 121 -9.88 -2.96 -1.05
C PHE A 121 -9.11 -2.50 -2.28
N LEU A 122 -9.51 -2.95 -3.48
CA LEU A 122 -8.80 -2.65 -4.70
C LEU A 122 -8.92 -1.18 -5.11
N GLY A 123 -10.08 -0.57 -4.95
CA GLY A 123 -10.28 0.87 -5.21
C GLY A 123 -9.36 1.72 -4.34
N ALA A 124 -9.35 1.45 -3.03
CA ALA A 124 -8.47 2.11 -2.09
C ALA A 124 -6.99 1.90 -2.44
N LEU A 125 -6.60 0.66 -2.75
CA LEU A 125 -5.21 0.30 -3.05
C LEU A 125 -4.71 0.94 -4.34
N VAL A 126 -5.51 0.95 -5.41
CA VAL A 126 -5.15 1.57 -6.68
C VAL A 126 -4.97 3.07 -6.51
N CYS A 127 -5.89 3.74 -5.80
CA CYS A 127 -5.80 5.17 -5.53
C CYS A 127 -4.56 5.49 -4.67
N ALA A 128 -4.36 4.76 -3.59
CA ALA A 128 -3.19 4.89 -2.72
C ALA A 128 -1.89 4.71 -3.51
N ALA A 129 -1.78 3.64 -4.28
CA ALA A 129 -0.59 3.36 -5.07
C ALA A 129 -0.32 4.47 -6.09
N LYS A 130 -1.36 4.98 -6.77
CA LYS A 130 -1.22 6.07 -7.75
C LYS A 130 -0.87 7.41 -7.11
N TYR A 131 -1.31 7.65 -5.89
CA TYR A 131 -1.04 8.89 -5.17
C TYR A 131 0.36 8.91 -4.54
N THR A 132 0.84 7.78 -3.99
CA THR A 132 2.10 7.73 -3.23
C THR A 132 3.34 7.44 -4.08
N ASN A 133 3.19 7.01 -5.34
CA ASN A 133 4.32 6.55 -6.15
C ASN A 133 4.39 7.27 -7.50
N ASP A 134 5.57 7.78 -7.85
CA ASP A 134 5.83 8.44 -9.15
C ASP A 134 5.72 7.49 -10.35
N SER A 135 5.91 6.18 -10.12
CA SER A 135 5.83 5.12 -11.14
C SER A 135 4.86 4.05 -10.69
N THR A 136 3.76 3.88 -11.43
CA THR A 136 2.63 3.05 -10.99
C THR A 136 2.15 2.11 -12.09
N LEU A 137 1.45 1.06 -11.69
CA LEU A 137 0.84 0.11 -12.62
C LEU A 137 -0.33 0.78 -13.36
N LYS A 138 -0.36 0.62 -14.68
CA LYS A 138 -1.52 0.95 -15.53
C LYS A 138 -2.69 0.01 -15.20
N ASN A 139 -3.92 0.43 -15.48
CA ASN A 139 -5.12 -0.35 -15.17
C ASN A 139 -5.12 -1.74 -15.84
N VAL A 140 -4.46 -1.90 -16.99
CA VAL A 140 -4.27 -3.20 -17.64
C VAL A 140 -3.41 -4.14 -16.80
N HIS A 141 -2.37 -3.64 -16.13
CA HIS A 141 -1.49 -4.41 -15.27
C HIS A 141 -2.16 -4.76 -13.94
N TRP A 142 -2.95 -3.84 -13.38
CA TRP A 142 -3.81 -4.15 -12.23
C TRP A 142 -4.77 -5.30 -12.52
N GLY A 143 -5.34 -5.36 -13.74
CA GLY A 143 -6.14 -6.51 -14.18
C GLY A 143 -5.37 -7.83 -14.14
N MET A 144 -4.10 -7.83 -14.57
CA MET A 144 -3.24 -9.03 -14.49
C MET A 144 -2.92 -9.42 -13.05
N CYS A 145 -2.72 -8.45 -12.15
CA CYS A 145 -2.45 -8.71 -10.75
C CYS A 145 -3.65 -9.37 -10.05
N THR A 146 -4.87 -8.86 -10.30
CA THR A 146 -6.10 -9.34 -9.67
C THR A 146 -6.58 -10.69 -10.23
N GLY A 147 -6.42 -10.93 -11.53
CA GLY A 147 -6.86 -12.16 -12.21
C GLY A 147 -8.38 -12.34 -12.33
N ILE A 148 -9.18 -11.49 -11.68
CA ILE A 148 -10.65 -11.55 -11.68
C ILE A 148 -11.31 -10.29 -12.26
N PHE A 149 -10.59 -9.16 -12.33
CA PHE A 149 -11.10 -7.89 -12.85
C PHE A 149 -10.40 -7.53 -14.17
N GLY A 150 -11.18 -7.16 -15.17
CA GLY A 150 -10.66 -6.64 -16.43
C GLY A 150 -10.23 -5.17 -16.31
N THR A 151 -9.52 -4.66 -17.31
CA THR A 151 -9.05 -3.25 -17.32
C THR A 151 -10.18 -2.23 -17.15
N GLY A 152 -11.34 -2.48 -17.77
CA GLY A 152 -12.52 -1.64 -17.62
C GLY A 152 -13.10 -1.67 -16.21
N ASP A 153 -13.07 -2.83 -15.54
CA ASP A 153 -13.51 -2.97 -14.15
C ASP A 153 -12.57 -2.20 -13.21
N ILE A 154 -11.25 -2.29 -13.41
CA ILE A 154 -10.28 -1.53 -12.61
C ILE A 154 -10.56 -0.02 -12.72
N GLY A 155 -10.73 0.49 -13.95
CA GLY A 155 -11.02 1.92 -14.13
C GLY A 155 -12.35 2.35 -13.52
N ARG A 156 -13.36 1.47 -13.54
CA ARG A 156 -14.64 1.74 -12.89
C ARG A 156 -14.52 1.73 -11.36
N ILE A 157 -13.87 0.72 -10.79
CA ILE A 157 -13.64 0.58 -9.34
C ILE A 157 -12.84 1.78 -8.81
N GLU A 158 -11.80 2.18 -9.53
CA GLU A 158 -11.00 3.36 -9.20
C GLU A 158 -11.85 4.63 -9.16
N ARG A 159 -12.61 4.91 -10.24
CA ARG A 159 -13.45 6.10 -10.31
C ARG A 159 -14.56 6.11 -9.24
N GLU A 160 -15.25 5.00 -9.05
CA GLU A 160 -16.28 4.88 -8.00
C GLU A 160 -15.70 5.11 -6.61
N PHE A 161 -14.46 4.66 -6.35
CA PHE A 161 -13.80 4.90 -5.07
C PHE A 161 -13.37 6.36 -4.89
N LEU A 162 -12.90 7.01 -5.96
CA LEU A 162 -12.57 8.45 -5.95
C LEU A 162 -13.82 9.31 -5.72
N GLU A 163 -14.95 8.93 -6.30
CA GLU A 163 -16.25 9.58 -6.05
C GLU A 163 -16.65 9.46 -4.57
N VAL A 164 -16.41 8.31 -3.93
CA VAL A 164 -16.65 8.15 -2.48
C VAL A 164 -15.74 9.06 -1.66
N LEU A 165 -14.48 9.23 -2.06
CA LEU A 165 -13.54 10.12 -1.37
C LEU A 165 -13.75 11.62 -1.70
N ASP A 166 -14.70 11.95 -2.57
CA ASP A 166 -14.88 13.30 -3.12
C ASP A 166 -13.57 13.88 -3.72
N TRP A 167 -12.74 13.01 -4.30
CA TRP A 167 -11.42 13.36 -4.86
C TRP A 167 -10.43 13.98 -3.86
N GLU A 168 -10.70 13.90 -2.55
CA GLU A 168 -9.84 14.39 -1.48
C GLU A 168 -8.86 13.29 -1.03
N LEU A 169 -7.73 13.16 -1.74
CA LEU A 169 -6.68 12.16 -1.48
C LEU A 169 -5.61 12.61 -0.48
N GLY A 170 -5.58 13.90 -0.13
CA GLY A 170 -4.62 14.47 0.80
C GLY A 170 -4.76 13.86 2.20
N PHE A 171 -3.62 13.60 2.84
CA PHE A 171 -3.53 13.11 4.21
C PHE A 171 -2.30 13.70 4.91
N THR A 172 -2.34 13.72 6.24
CA THR A 172 -1.16 14.05 7.07
C THR A 172 -0.54 12.80 7.70
N GLU A 173 0.69 12.90 8.22
CA GLU A 173 1.35 11.78 8.90
C GLU A 173 0.55 11.31 10.12
N GLU A 174 0.00 12.25 10.89
CA GLU A 174 -0.80 11.96 12.07
C GLU A 174 -2.06 11.18 11.72
N GLU A 175 -2.67 11.47 10.57
CA GLU A 175 -3.84 10.76 10.08
C GLU A 175 -3.51 9.33 9.63
N LEU A 176 -2.31 9.09 9.09
CA LEU A 176 -1.84 7.74 8.78
C LEU A 176 -1.55 6.93 10.05
N LEU A 177 -0.89 7.54 11.04
CA LEU A 177 -0.63 6.89 12.34
C LEU A 177 -1.95 6.60 13.08
N ARG A 178 -2.93 7.50 12.99
CA ARG A 178 -4.27 7.26 13.52
C ARG A 178 -4.99 6.14 12.78
N ALA A 179 -4.85 6.04 11.45
CA ALA A 179 -5.48 4.97 10.68
C ALA A 179 -4.97 3.59 11.13
N ARG A 180 -3.67 3.46 11.43
CA ARG A 180 -3.05 2.28 12.08
C ARG A 180 -3.75 1.92 13.40
N GLN A 181 -4.06 2.91 14.23
CA GLN A 181 -4.69 2.71 15.55
C GLN A 181 -6.21 2.49 15.47
N SER A 182 -6.88 3.07 14.49
CA SER A 182 -8.35 3.05 14.33
C SER A 182 -8.93 1.69 13.89
N GLY A 183 -8.04 0.71 13.65
CA GLY A 183 -8.35 -0.59 13.07
C GLY A 183 -9.49 -1.35 13.75
N VAL A 184 -9.53 -1.32 15.08
CA VAL A 184 -10.56 -2.01 15.88
C VAL A 184 -10.61 -1.31 17.24
N ALA A 185 -11.75 -0.71 17.58
CA ALA A 185 -12.02 -0.33 18.97
C ALA A 185 -12.00 -1.60 19.84
N GLY A 186 -10.88 -1.83 20.54
CA GLY A 186 -10.68 -2.89 21.51
C GLY A 186 -10.06 -4.18 20.95
N ARG A 187 -8.80 -4.46 21.33
CA ARG A 187 -8.04 -5.73 21.20
C ARG A 187 -7.29 -6.05 19.91
N ALA A 188 -7.72 -5.66 18.71
CA ALA A 188 -6.99 -6.03 17.49
C ALA A 188 -6.00 -4.95 16.99
N GLY A 189 -6.20 -3.68 17.39
CA GLY A 189 -5.21 -2.61 17.19
C GLY A 189 -3.96 -2.84 18.03
N ASP A 190 -4.13 -3.18 19.32
CA ASP A 190 -3.03 -3.56 20.21
C ASP A 190 -2.26 -4.78 19.68
N ALA A 191 -2.98 -5.77 19.13
CA ALA A 191 -2.36 -6.93 18.49
C ALA A 191 -1.69 -6.62 17.14
N PHE A 192 -2.05 -5.53 16.46
CA PHE A 192 -1.32 -5.08 15.26
C PHE A 192 0.00 -4.44 15.68
N ASP A 193 0.00 -3.57 16.68
CA ASP A 193 1.22 -2.96 17.23
C ASP A 193 2.16 -3.99 17.84
N ASP A 194 1.68 -4.89 18.69
CA ASP A 194 2.50 -5.98 19.27
C ASP A 194 3.13 -6.87 18.17
N ARG A 195 2.38 -7.15 17.09
CA ARG A 195 2.88 -7.99 15.98
C ARG A 195 3.79 -7.23 15.05
N LEU A 196 3.59 -5.94 14.88
CA LEU A 196 4.44 -5.08 14.07
C LEU A 196 5.76 -4.81 14.81
N GLU A 197 5.74 -4.55 16.11
CA GLU A 197 6.94 -4.47 16.95
C GLU A 197 7.73 -5.78 16.93
N SER A 198 7.06 -6.94 16.99
CA SER A 198 7.74 -8.23 16.79
C SER A 198 8.37 -8.41 15.40
N CYS A 199 7.89 -7.67 14.39
CA CYS A 199 8.45 -7.64 13.04
C CYS A 199 9.47 -6.51 12.84
N ILE A 200 9.56 -5.52 13.73
CA ILE A 200 10.55 -4.42 13.69
C ILE A 200 11.92 -4.90 14.20
N ASP A 201 11.97 -6.06 14.88
CA ASP A 201 13.19 -6.76 15.27
C ASP A 201 13.85 -7.45 14.04
N ILE A 202 14.28 -6.63 13.07
CA ILE A 202 14.85 -7.07 11.80
C ILE A 202 16.38 -7.03 11.90
N SER A 203 17.00 -8.20 11.78
CA SER A 203 18.46 -8.33 11.66
C SER A 203 19.01 -7.48 10.50
N PRO A 204 20.20 -6.86 10.63
CA PRO A 204 20.80 -5.94 9.64
C PRO A 204 20.90 -6.48 8.20
N LEU A 205 20.81 -7.80 8.02
CA LEU A 205 20.87 -8.51 6.73
C LEU A 205 19.62 -8.34 5.83
N GLN A 206 18.47 -7.93 6.36
CA GLN A 206 17.25 -7.71 5.54
C GLN A 206 17.06 -6.24 5.10
N ALA A 207 17.75 -5.29 5.74
CA ALA A 207 17.70 -3.87 5.40
C ALA A 207 18.29 -3.54 4.00
N GLU A 208 19.22 -4.36 3.48
CA GLU A 208 19.75 -4.19 2.13
C GLU A 208 18.71 -4.50 1.03
N HIS A 209 17.74 -5.38 1.29
CA HIS A 209 16.67 -5.71 0.34
C HIS A 209 15.56 -4.63 0.26
N SER A 210 15.51 -3.73 1.24
CA SER A 210 14.52 -2.64 1.35
C SER A 210 14.86 -1.43 0.45
N ARG A 211 16.15 -1.21 0.18
CA ARG A 211 16.67 0.03 -0.44
C ARG A 211 16.24 0.27 -1.88
N ASP A 212 15.77 -0.76 -2.58
CA ASP A 212 15.43 -0.62 -4.01
C ASP A 212 14.02 -1.10 -4.36
N TRP A 213 13.06 -0.91 -3.45
CA TRP A 213 11.66 -1.14 -3.77
C TRP A 213 11.22 -0.33 -5.00
N ARG A 214 11.78 0.86 -5.25
CA ARG A 214 11.52 1.66 -6.45
C ARG A 214 12.00 0.98 -7.73
N ALA A 215 13.23 0.47 -7.81
CA ALA A 215 13.62 -0.26 -9.01
C ALA A 215 12.88 -1.59 -9.12
N ARG A 216 12.51 -2.23 -8.00
CA ARG A 216 11.65 -3.42 -8.04
C ARG A 216 10.26 -3.11 -8.57
N SER A 217 9.59 -2.06 -8.11
CA SER A 217 8.31 -1.59 -8.66
C SER A 217 8.46 -1.21 -10.13
N ARG A 218 9.54 -0.52 -10.53
CA ARG A 218 9.85 -0.27 -11.95
C ARG A 218 10.08 -1.57 -12.72
N ALA A 219 10.74 -2.56 -12.13
CA ALA A 219 10.99 -3.87 -12.74
C ALA A 219 9.70 -4.69 -12.85
N VAL A 220 8.78 -4.60 -11.90
CA VAL A 220 7.43 -5.18 -11.96
C VAL A 220 6.65 -4.52 -13.07
N VAL A 221 6.58 -3.18 -13.09
CA VAL A 221 5.94 -2.43 -14.18
C VAL A 221 6.52 -2.86 -15.53
N ALA A 222 7.85 -2.90 -15.67
CA ALA A 222 8.53 -3.33 -16.89
C ALA A 222 8.33 -4.82 -17.21
N ALA A 223 8.24 -5.70 -16.22
CA ALA A 223 8.00 -7.13 -16.41
C ALA A 223 6.56 -7.39 -16.84
N VAL A 224 5.60 -6.65 -16.29
CA VAL A 224 4.20 -6.72 -16.69
C VAL A 224 4.01 -6.08 -18.07
N GLU A 225 4.66 -4.96 -18.39
CA GLU A 225 4.63 -4.37 -19.74
C GLU A 225 5.24 -5.28 -20.81
N ARG A 226 6.27 -6.06 -20.46
CA ARG A 226 6.86 -7.07 -21.34
C ARG A 226 5.93 -8.25 -21.60
N ARG A 227 5.01 -8.55 -20.67
CA ARG A 227 3.91 -9.50 -20.90
C ARG A 227 2.85 -8.79 -21.75
N LYS A 228 3.11 -8.67 -23.06
CA LYS A 228 2.12 -8.18 -24.02
C LYS A 228 0.78 -8.87 -23.75
N PRO A 229 -0.37 -8.17 -23.69
CA PRO A 229 -1.63 -8.84 -23.90
C PRO A 229 -1.52 -9.53 -25.26
N LEU A 230 -1.85 -10.82 -25.33
CA LEU A 230 -1.98 -11.53 -26.59
C LEU A 230 -2.76 -10.62 -27.53
N SER A 231 -2.08 -10.10 -28.55
CA SER A 231 -2.65 -9.10 -29.44
C SER A 231 -3.95 -9.65 -30.01
N ALA A 232 -4.93 -8.78 -30.14
CA ALA A 232 -6.27 -9.04 -30.66
C ALA A 232 -6.33 -9.57 -32.12
N HIS A 233 -5.26 -10.16 -32.65
CA HIS A 233 -5.22 -10.78 -33.98
C HIS A 233 -5.62 -12.26 -34.02
N ALA A 234 -5.88 -12.91 -32.88
CA ALA A 234 -6.34 -14.30 -32.84
C ALA A 234 -7.88 -14.48 -32.70
N ARG A 235 -8.70 -13.44 -32.92
CA ARG A 235 -10.17 -13.49 -32.77
C ARG A 235 -10.99 -13.25 -34.04
N LEU A 236 -10.40 -13.34 -35.23
CA LEU A 236 -11.15 -13.26 -36.50
C LEU A 236 -10.91 -14.47 -37.42
N THR A 237 -10.99 -15.70 -36.88
CA THR A 237 -11.03 -16.90 -37.74
C THR A 237 -11.90 -18.01 -37.15
N LEU A 238 -13.06 -17.66 -36.61
CA LEU A 238 -14.16 -18.61 -36.39
C LEU A 238 -15.48 -17.87 -36.61
N CYS A 239 -15.80 -17.62 -37.88
CA CYS A 239 -17.15 -17.51 -38.44
C CYS A 239 -17.00 -17.03 -39.89
N LEU A 240 -17.15 -17.97 -40.84
CA LEU A 240 -17.69 -17.83 -42.21
C LEU A 240 -17.03 -18.84 -43.15
N SER A 241 -17.57 -20.06 -43.16
CA SER A 241 -17.67 -21.05 -44.25
C SER A 241 -18.28 -22.29 -43.55
N SER A 242 -19.53 -22.69 -43.73
CA SER A 242 -20.28 -22.84 -44.98
C SER A 242 -21.80 -22.72 -44.74
N PRO A 243 -22.60 -22.71 -45.81
CA PRO A 243 -23.62 -23.73 -45.98
C PRO A 243 -23.19 -24.82 -46.97
#